data_AF-A0A7T8GUL2-F1
#
_entry.id   AF-A0A7T8GUL2-F1
#
_cell.length_a   1.000
_cell.length_b   1.000
_cell.length_c   1.000
_cell.angle_alpha   90.00
_cell.angle_beta   90.00
_cell.angle_gamma   90.00
#
_symmetry.space_group_name_H-M   'P 1'
#
loop_
_entity.id
_entity.type
_entity.pdbx_description
1 polymer ?
#
loop_
_entity_poly.entity_id
_entity_poly.type
_entity_poly.pdbx_seq_one_letter_code
_entity_poly.pdbx_strand_id
1 'polypeptide(L)'
;LTITASCPMDLQYFPMDRQLCYIEIEIGHTMSDIRYKWNDGLNSVQISSDVSLPQFKVLGHRQKQLRRALVLFKNTFFFSSTGNYSRLACEIQFVRSMGVTTVLTMTTLMASTNAALPKISYVKSIDVYLGACFFMVFASLL
;
A
#
# COMPACT_ATOMS: atom_id res chain seq x y z
N LEU A 1 6.98 12.16 17.97
CA LEU A 1 5.51 12.11 17.77
C LEU A 1 5.24 11.02 16.74
N THR A 2 4.36 10.06 17.03
CA THR A 2 4.15 8.86 16.20
C THR A 2 2.69 8.83 15.74
N ILE A 3 2.45 8.54 14.47
CA ILE A 3 1.11 8.45 13.89
C ILE A 3 0.89 7.07 13.26
N THR A 4 -0.34 6.59 13.31
CA THR A 4 -0.79 5.38 12.61
C THR A 4 -1.72 5.78 11.47
N ALA A 5 -1.28 5.60 10.23
CA ALA A 5 -2.07 5.92 9.04
C ALA A 5 -2.72 4.66 8.45
N SER A 6 -3.88 4.81 7.81
CA SER A 6 -4.54 3.73 7.07
C SER A 6 -4.04 3.68 5.63
N CYS A 7 -3.77 2.48 5.14
CA CYS A 7 -3.36 2.25 3.75
C CYS A 7 -4.17 1.10 3.15
N PRO A 8 -4.95 1.33 2.08
CA PRO A 8 -5.63 0.25 1.37
C PRO A 8 -4.60 -0.58 0.60
N MET A 9 -4.51 -1.86 0.91
CA MET A 9 -3.60 -2.79 0.24
C MET A 9 -4.28 -3.51 -0.93
N ASP A 10 -3.57 -3.67 -2.03
CA ASP A 10 -4.01 -4.50 -3.17
C ASP A 10 -3.30 -5.85 -3.14
N LEU A 11 -4.06 -6.94 -2.97
CA LEU A 11 -3.53 -8.28 -2.69
C LEU A 11 -3.70 -9.24 -3.88
N GLN A 12 -4.07 -8.74 -5.07
CA GLN A 12 -4.22 -9.56 -6.29
C GLN A 12 -2.96 -10.38 -6.59
N TYR A 13 -1.80 -9.76 -6.42
CA TYR A 13 -0.50 -10.38 -6.68
C TYR A 13 0.20 -10.90 -5.43
N PHE A 14 -0.52 -11.06 -4.32
CA PHE A 14 0.05 -11.63 -3.10
C PHE A 14 0.68 -13.01 -3.38
N PRO A 15 1.91 -13.30 -2.90
CA PRO A 15 2.78 -12.48 -2.05
C PRO A 15 3.81 -11.60 -2.80
N MET A 16 3.77 -11.55 -4.12
CA MET A 16 4.64 -10.72 -4.99
C MET A 16 4.05 -9.32 -5.27
N ASP A 17 3.28 -8.79 -4.33
CA ASP A 17 2.58 -7.53 -4.43
C ASP A 17 3.48 -6.32 -4.17
N ARG A 18 3.15 -5.21 -4.85
CA ARG A 18 3.67 -3.88 -4.55
C ARG A 18 2.55 -3.08 -3.90
N GLN A 19 2.86 -2.45 -2.77
CA GLN A 19 1.90 -1.65 -2.03
C GLN A 19 2.25 -0.17 -2.18
N LEU A 20 1.21 0.63 -2.39
CA LEU A 20 1.33 2.07 -2.56
C LEU A 20 0.49 2.76 -1.49
N CYS A 21 1.17 3.30 -0.50
CA CYS A 21 0.52 3.94 0.64
C CYS A 21 0.68 5.45 0.58
N TYR A 22 -0.34 6.16 1.03
CA TYR A 22 -0.38 7.61 1.04
C TYR A 22 -0.49 8.10 2.47
N ILE A 23 0.42 8.97 2.88
CA ILE A 23 0.30 9.76 4.10
C ILE A 23 -0.23 11.12 3.69
N GLU A 24 -1.48 11.39 4.03
CA GLU A 24 -2.14 12.66 3.74
C GLU A 24 -2.16 13.53 4.99
N ILE A 25 -1.76 14.79 4.84
CA ILE A 25 -1.84 15.83 5.86
C ILE A 25 -2.85 16.85 5.35
N GLU A 26 -4.01 16.85 6.00
CA GLU A 26 -5.09 17.82 5.83
C GLU A 26 -5.51 18.28 7.22
N ILE A 27 -5.33 19.57 7.50
CA ILE A 27 -5.91 20.20 8.68
C ILE A 27 -7.19 20.87 8.20
N GLY A 28 -8.26 20.81 8.99
CA GLY A 28 -9.62 21.23 8.62
C GLY A 28 -9.85 22.71 8.29
N HIS A 29 -8.82 23.44 7.88
CA HIS A 29 -8.89 24.82 7.40
C HIS A 29 -8.86 24.88 5.87
N THR A 30 -9.59 25.85 5.33
CA THR A 30 -9.64 26.08 3.88
C THR A 30 -8.38 26.81 3.39
N MET A 31 -8.15 26.81 2.07
CA MET A 31 -7.00 27.46 1.46
C MET A 31 -6.97 28.99 1.58
N SER A 32 -8.07 29.63 2.01
CA SER A 32 -8.07 31.07 2.33
C SER A 32 -7.34 31.37 3.63
N ASP A 33 -7.38 30.44 4.59
CA ASP A 33 -6.79 30.63 5.91
C ASP A 33 -5.35 30.12 5.93
N ILE A 34 -5.15 28.87 5.50
CA ILE A 34 -3.84 28.19 5.58
C ILE A 34 -3.54 27.45 4.28
N ARG A 35 -2.32 27.68 3.75
CA ARG A 35 -1.79 26.99 2.57
C ARG A 35 -0.54 26.21 2.92
N TYR A 36 -0.63 24.88 2.89
CA TYR A 36 0.51 24.01 3.08
C TYR A 36 1.38 23.96 1.82
N LYS A 37 2.70 24.00 2.01
CA LYS A 37 3.72 23.76 0.99
C LYS A 37 4.84 22.92 1.59
N TRP A 38 5.44 22.06 0.77
CA TRP A 38 6.70 21.43 1.10
C TRP A 38 7.79 22.51 1.12
N ASN A 39 8.53 22.63 2.23
CA ASN A 39 9.47 23.72 2.43
C ASN A 39 10.66 23.62 1.46
N ASP A 40 11.26 22.43 1.37
CA ASP A 40 12.49 22.16 0.64
C ASP A 40 12.24 21.28 -0.59
N GLY A 41 11.03 21.36 -1.15
CA GLY A 41 10.59 20.51 -2.26
C GLY A 41 10.92 19.04 -1.97
N LEU A 42 11.65 18.40 -2.90
CA LEU A 42 12.08 17.00 -2.83
C LEU A 42 12.81 16.63 -1.54
N ASN A 43 13.50 17.57 -0.88
CA ASN A 43 14.25 17.29 0.36
C ASN A 43 13.40 17.38 1.63
N SER A 44 12.13 17.81 1.53
CA SER A 44 11.27 18.00 2.70
C SER A 44 10.91 16.71 3.43
N VAL A 45 10.94 15.58 2.72
CA VAL A 45 10.73 14.25 3.28
C VAL A 45 11.95 13.44 2.93
N GLN A 46 12.55 12.83 3.94
CA GLN A 46 13.63 11.88 3.77
C GLN A 46 13.29 10.62 4.54
N ILE A 47 13.61 9.48 3.96
CA ILE A 47 13.52 8.19 4.64
C ILE A 47 14.92 7.89 5.15
N SER A 48 15.04 7.65 6.46
CA SER A 48 16.31 7.24 7.05
C SER A 48 16.72 5.86 6.49
N SER A 49 18.01 5.72 6.16
CA SER A 49 18.61 4.45 5.72
C SER A 49 18.54 3.35 6.77
N ASP A 50 18.36 3.71 8.04
CA ASP A 50 18.31 2.77 9.16
C ASP A 50 16.95 2.09 9.31
N VAL A 51 15.96 2.49 8.51
CA VAL A 51 14.61 1.91 8.53
C VAL A 51 14.59 0.62 7.72
N SER A 52 14.88 -0.50 8.38
CA SER A 52 14.64 -1.84 7.84
C SER A 52 13.32 -2.40 8.37
N LEU A 53 12.36 -2.71 7.50
CA LEU A 53 11.16 -3.45 7.89
C LEU A 53 11.37 -4.96 7.63
N PRO A 54 10.85 -5.85 8.50
CA PRO A 54 11.09 -7.28 8.40
C PRO A 54 10.44 -7.95 7.17
N GLN A 55 9.37 -7.36 6.63
CA GLN A 55 8.55 -7.95 5.56
C GLN A 55 8.48 -7.08 4.30
N PHE A 56 8.82 -5.79 4.40
CA PHE A 56 8.73 -4.84 3.30
C PHE A 56 10.05 -4.10 3.13
N LYS A 57 10.43 -3.87 1.89
CA LYS A 57 11.47 -2.94 1.51
C LYS A 57 10.80 -1.68 0.98
N VAL A 58 11.26 -0.53 1.47
CA VAL A 58 10.85 0.77 0.94
C VAL A 58 11.65 1.01 -0.33
N LEU A 59 10.99 1.15 -1.48
CA LEU A 59 11.66 1.47 -2.75
C LEU A 59 11.92 2.96 -2.89
N GLY A 60 11.02 3.78 -2.38
CA GLY A 60 11.11 5.23 -2.49
C GLY A 60 9.85 5.91 -2.00
N HIS A 61 9.87 7.24 -2.10
CA HIS A 61 8.74 8.08 -1.77
C HIS A 61 8.56 9.16 -2.84
N ARG A 62 7.33 9.65 -2.97
CA ARG A 62 6.96 10.72 -3.88
C ARG A 62 6.06 11.72 -3.16
N GLN A 63 6.53 12.96 -3.09
CA GLN A 63 5.75 14.05 -2.52
C GLN A 63 4.78 14.59 -3.57
N LYS A 64 3.55 14.85 -3.13
CA LYS A 64 2.49 15.48 -3.92
C LYS A 64 1.89 16.63 -3.11
N GLN A 65 1.58 17.72 -3.80
CA GLN A 65 0.76 18.79 -3.25
C GLN A 65 -0.58 18.76 -3.97
N LEU A 66 -1.66 18.56 -3.21
CA LEU A 66 -3.01 18.49 -3.72
C LEU A 66 -3.74 19.78 -3.34
N ARG A 67 -4.20 20.52 -4.34
CA ARG A 67 -5.02 21.72 -4.20
C ARG A 67 -6.36 21.46 -4.87
N ARG A 68 -7.21 20.69 -4.20
CA ARG A 68 -8.47 20.24 -4.79
C ARG A 68 -9.62 20.58 -3.85
N ALA A 69 -10.69 21.18 -4.37
CA ALA A 69 -12.03 21.12 -3.76
C ALA A 69 -12.57 19.68 -3.76
N LEU A 70 -11.71 18.66 -3.80
CA LEU A 70 -12.03 17.36 -4.35
C LEU A 70 -11.35 16.31 -3.45
N VAL A 71 -12.15 15.72 -2.56
CA VAL A 71 -11.78 14.70 -1.59
C VAL A 71 -11.59 13.38 -2.32
N LEU A 72 -10.45 12.73 -2.10
CA LEU A 72 -10.19 11.38 -2.63
C LEU A 72 -10.75 10.36 -1.64
N PHE A 73 -11.79 9.64 -2.03
CA PHE A 73 -12.32 8.52 -1.25
C PHE A 73 -12.48 7.32 -2.19
N LYS A 74 -11.79 6.21 -1.89
CA LYS A 74 -11.81 4.97 -2.69
C LYS A 74 -11.59 5.19 -4.20
N ASN A 75 -10.50 5.84 -4.58
CA ASN A 75 -10.16 6.14 -5.98
C ASN A 75 -11.18 7.03 -6.73
N THR A 76 -12.19 7.56 -6.04
CA THR A 76 -13.20 8.47 -6.59
C THR A 76 -12.99 9.87 -6.02
N PHE A 77 -13.18 10.83 -6.92
CA PHE A 77 -13.02 12.26 -6.71
C PHE A 77 -14.39 12.85 -6.33
N PHE A 78 -14.59 13.23 -5.05
CA PHE A 78 -15.80 13.91 -4.55
C PHE A 78 -15.59 15.41 -4.32
N PHE A 79 -16.45 16.27 -4.86
CA PHE A 79 -16.41 17.69 -4.53
C PHE A 79 -16.74 17.92 -3.05
N SER A 80 -15.83 18.60 -2.34
CA SER A 80 -16.02 19.09 -0.99
C SER A 80 -16.92 20.32 -1.03
N SER A 81 -18.12 20.19 -0.46
CA SER A 81 -19.13 21.26 -0.40
C SER A 81 -18.67 22.48 0.44
N THR A 82 -17.71 22.28 1.35
CA THR A 82 -17.21 23.30 2.28
C THR A 82 -16.11 24.22 1.70
N GLY A 83 -15.57 23.93 0.51
CA GLY A 83 -14.60 24.79 -0.17
C GLY A 83 -13.28 24.11 -0.56
N ASN A 84 -12.31 24.93 -0.98
CA ASN A 84 -10.98 24.45 -1.40
C ASN A 84 -10.08 24.20 -0.18
N TYR A 85 -9.57 22.98 -0.02
CA TYR A 85 -8.65 22.60 1.05
C TYR A 85 -7.22 22.39 0.52
N SER A 86 -6.23 22.67 1.37
CA SER A 86 -4.82 22.41 1.09
C SER A 86 -4.42 21.05 1.66
N ARG A 87 -3.93 20.12 0.82
CA ARG A 87 -3.48 18.80 1.29
C ARG A 87 -2.04 18.52 0.84
N LEU A 88 -1.21 18.05 1.76
CA LEU A 88 0.10 17.46 1.43
C LEU A 88 -0.04 15.95 1.46
N ALA A 89 0.46 15.28 0.43
CA ALA A 89 0.47 13.82 0.38
C ALA A 89 1.89 13.32 0.15
N CYS A 90 2.30 12.30 0.90
CA CYS A 90 3.53 11.56 0.66
C CYS A 90 3.17 10.12 0.28
N GLU A 91 3.46 9.75 -0.95
CA GLU A 91 3.26 8.41 -1.48
C GLU A 91 4.52 7.59 -1.21
N ILE A 92 4.38 6.46 -0.52
CA ILE A 92 5.50 5.57 -0.18
C ILE A 92 5.24 4.23 -0.86
N GLN A 93 6.25 3.76 -1.60
CA GLN A 93 6.18 2.49 -2.29
C GLN A 93 6.86 1.41 -1.46
N PHE A 94 6.09 0.39 -1.09
CA PHE A 94 6.55 -0.79 -0.38
C PHE A 94 6.53 -1.99 -1.30
N VAL A 95 7.55 -2.83 -1.23
CA VAL A 95 7.62 -4.11 -1.94
C VAL A 95 7.99 -5.20 -0.96
N ARG A 96 7.40 -6.39 -1.09
CA ARG A 96 7.77 -7.50 -0.20
C ARG A 96 9.23 -7.89 -0.43
N SER A 97 9.98 -7.98 0.66
CA SER A 97 11.33 -8.52 0.62
C SER A 97 11.24 -10.04 0.64
N MET A 98 11.35 -10.69 -0.52
CA MET A 98 11.28 -12.15 -0.62
C MET A 98 12.57 -12.74 -1.20
N GLY A 99 13.18 -13.66 -0.46
CA GLY A 99 14.21 -14.58 -0.92
C GLY A 99 13.65 -15.96 -1.28
N VAL A 100 14.48 -16.82 -1.88
CA VAL A 100 14.06 -18.16 -2.35
C VAL A 100 13.49 -19.04 -1.22
N THR A 101 14.11 -19.01 -0.04
CA THR A 101 13.63 -19.73 1.16
C THR A 101 12.29 -19.20 1.63
N THR A 102 12.09 -17.88 1.60
CA THR A 102 10.81 -17.27 2.00
C THR A 102 9.68 -17.60 1.04
N VAL A 103 9.97 -17.76 -0.26
CA VAL A 103 8.97 -18.21 -1.25
C VAL A 103 8.56 -19.66 -0.94
N LEU A 104 9.52 -20.54 -0.64
CA LEU A 104 9.25 -21.93 -0.27
C LEU A 104 8.51 -22.08 1.07
N THR A 105 8.85 -21.24 2.06
CA THR A 105 8.10 -21.21 3.33
C THR A 105 6.71 -20.63 3.12
N MET A 106 6.56 -19.61 2.27
CA MET A 106 5.26 -19.05 1.95
C MET A 106 4.39 -20.10 1.26
N THR A 107 4.92 -20.87 0.29
CA THR A 107 4.19 -21.99 -0.35
C THR A 107 3.76 -23.08 0.63
N THR A 108 4.56 -23.39 1.63
CA THR A 108 4.20 -24.37 2.67
C THR A 108 3.25 -23.82 3.74
N LEU A 109 3.33 -22.53 4.08
CA LEU A 109 2.45 -21.85 5.03
C LEU A 109 1.25 -21.13 4.37
N MET A 110 0.96 -21.37 3.08
CA MET A 110 -0.13 -20.67 2.37
C MET A 110 -1.50 -20.84 3.05
N ALA A 111 -1.75 -22.01 3.62
CA ALA A 111 -3.00 -22.29 4.33
C ALA A 111 -3.18 -21.43 5.60
N SER A 112 -2.10 -21.16 6.34
CA SER A 112 -2.16 -20.34 7.56
C SER A 112 -2.11 -18.83 7.27
N THR A 113 -1.37 -18.42 6.23
CA THR A 113 -1.28 -17.00 5.82
C THR A 113 -2.60 -16.50 5.22
N ASN A 114 -3.34 -17.35 4.50
CA ASN A 114 -4.69 -17.03 4.00
C ASN A 114 -5.70 -16.73 5.13
N ALA A 115 -5.54 -17.30 6.32
CA ALA A 115 -6.41 -17.02 7.46
C ALA A 115 -6.16 -15.64 8.10
N ALA A 116 -4.95 -15.09 7.93
CA ALA A 116 -4.55 -13.78 8.47
C ALA A 116 -4.86 -12.62 7.51
N LEU A 117 -5.23 -12.90 6.25
CA LEU A 117 -5.55 -11.90 5.24
C LEU A 117 -7.05 -11.56 5.28
N PRO A 118 -7.43 -10.29 5.06
CA PRO A 118 -8.85 -9.92 4.96
C PRO A 118 -9.51 -10.68 3.81
N LYS A 119 -10.77 -11.11 3.99
CA LYS A 119 -11.52 -11.79 2.92
C LYS A 119 -11.80 -10.79 1.79
N ILE A 120 -11.27 -11.10 0.61
CA ILE A 120 -11.43 -10.31 -0.61
C ILE A 120 -12.18 -11.13 -1.66
N SER A 121 -12.96 -10.44 -2.49
CA SER A 121 -13.86 -11.08 -3.47
C SER A 121 -13.16 -11.60 -4.72
N TYR A 122 -11.94 -11.15 -5.01
CA TYR A 122 -11.24 -11.48 -6.26
C TYR A 122 -10.21 -12.60 -6.06
N VAL A 123 -9.93 -13.30 -7.16
CA VAL A 123 -8.93 -14.39 -7.20
C VAL A 123 -7.54 -13.79 -6.99
N LYS A 124 -6.77 -14.33 -6.04
CA LYS A 124 -5.38 -13.96 -5.81
C LYS A 124 -4.45 -14.90 -6.58
N SER A 125 -3.24 -14.44 -6.89
CA SER A 125 -2.20 -15.25 -7.53
C SER A 125 -1.90 -16.55 -6.78
N ILE A 126 -1.97 -16.50 -5.45
CA ILE A 126 -1.85 -17.67 -4.57
C ILE A 126 -2.97 -18.72 -4.76
N ASP A 127 -4.20 -18.30 -5.03
CA ASP A 127 -5.33 -19.21 -5.21
C ASP A 127 -5.16 -20.02 -6.51
N VAL A 128 -4.63 -19.38 -7.57
CA VAL A 128 -4.28 -20.04 -8.85
C VAL A 128 -3.14 -21.03 -8.66
N TYR A 129 -2.09 -20.64 -7.93
CA TYR A 129 -0.94 -21.52 -7.65
C TYR A 129 -1.37 -22.79 -6.90
N LEU A 130 -2.16 -22.63 -5.83
CA LEU A 130 -2.67 -23.77 -5.06
C LEU A 130 -3.56 -24.69 -5.91
N GLY A 131 -4.40 -24.13 -6.78
CA GLY A 131 -5.22 -24.91 -7.73
C GLY A 131 -4.38 -25.72 -8.72
N ALA A 132 -3.32 -25.13 -9.28
CA ALA A 132 -2.41 -25.81 -10.20
C ALA A 132 -1.62 -26.93 -9.51
N CYS A 133 -1.10 -26.68 -8.30
CA CYS A 133 -0.42 -27.71 -7.50
C CYS A 133 -1.34 -28.87 -7.16
N PHE A 134 -2.58 -28.60 -6.76
CA PHE A 134 -3.58 -29.62 -6.50
C PHE A 134 -3.81 -30.48 -7.75
N PHE A 135 -4.05 -29.86 -8.91
CA PHE A 135 -4.24 -30.59 -10.16
C PHE A 135 -3.05 -31.49 -10.52
N MET A 136 -1.82 -30.97 -10.38
CA MET A 136 -0.60 -31.73 -10.68
C MET A 136 -0.45 -32.98 -9.80
N VAL A 137 -0.79 -32.90 -8.51
CA VAL A 137 -0.75 -34.04 -7.59
C VAL A 137 -1.75 -35.12 -8.02
N PHE A 138 -2.97 -34.74 -8.37
CA PHE A 138 -3.97 -35.69 -8.88
C PHE A 138 -3.55 -36.33 -10.21
N ALA A 139 -2.94 -35.55 -11.11
CA ALA A 139 -2.42 -36.08 -12.37
C ALA A 139 -1.27 -37.06 -12.18
N SER A 140 -0.49 -36.95 -11.10
CA SER A 140 0.59 -37.91 -10.78
C SER A 140 0.11 -39.21 -10.13
N LEU A 141 -1.13 -39.24 -9.63
CA LEU A 141 -1.76 -40.39 -8.98
C LEU A 141 -2.57 -41.27 -9.95
N LEU A 142 -2.77 -40.81 -11.19
CA LEU A 142 -3.58 -41.43 -12.23
C LEU A 142 -2.67 -42.02 -13.31
#